data_AF-A0A1H3Q624-F1
#
_entry.id   AF-A0A1H3Q624-F1
#
_cell.length_a   1.000
_cell.length_b   1.000
_cell.length_c   1.000
_cell.angle_alpha   90.00
_cell.angle_beta   90.00
_cell.angle_gamma   90.00
#
_symmetry.space_group_name_H-M   'P 1'
#
loop_
_entity.id
_entity.type
_entity.pdbx_description
1 polymer ?
#
loop_
_entity_poly.entity_id
_entity_poly.type
_entity_poly.pdbx_seq_one_letter_code
_entity_poly.pdbx_strand_id
1 'polypeptide(L)'
;MRNAYAALAALALLAPLATPAEAGARVVVTSDRPVSWTGQVGRTTPVHDVPECAKVGCSRVELEVRLPRSLRIKPGGVELAIRTVGATNDDSLGLVVYQGSRRVAISEAQIGTSRSVWLPKTSARYTAYAFYNPFVPDLASDSVRYEGLLENENTPRYPQVKQLLPDLLALPQRYATFETPPPFFDDSAAPGESCFKSEIEDQGAKRCLRFGQAMANVGDGPVDIRYQTPAGQRPEEVPGAQRVYRSDGTSTDLPSVGNMHYHAIHHHYHFEDWSVSELWAADATGAPTGSAPVAVGKKNGFCMADTELSWWAKKGNGVQSYPAPRCLDPEPNSPPGVDAFKNGISRGWADEYYWGLPDQMIEVSALTDGTYALVTRIDPANKVRELSDSNNCVRLPITLTGLASASPKATLGTTSAPC
;
A
#
# COMPACT_ATOMS: atom_id res chain seq x y z
N MET A 1 12.64 39.25 -42.24
CA MET A 1 11.49 39.06 -41.32
C MET A 1 11.84 37.90 -40.40
N ARG A 2 12.19 38.20 -39.15
CA ARG A 2 12.59 37.22 -38.11
C ARG A 2 11.33 36.81 -37.35
N ASN A 3 10.97 35.53 -37.37
CA ASN A 3 9.88 34.99 -36.56
C ASN A 3 10.46 34.49 -35.23
N ALA A 4 10.01 35.11 -34.14
CA ALA A 4 10.30 34.72 -32.78
C ALA A 4 9.27 33.67 -32.32
N TYR A 5 9.76 32.49 -31.92
CA TYR A 5 8.97 31.51 -31.18
C TYR A 5 9.00 31.89 -29.70
N ALA A 6 7.84 32.25 -29.14
CA ALA A 6 7.66 32.46 -27.71
C ALA A 6 7.48 31.09 -27.04
N ALA A 7 8.47 30.68 -26.23
CA ALA A 7 8.33 29.54 -25.33
C ALA A 7 7.45 29.95 -24.14
N LEU A 8 6.27 29.35 -24.00
CA LEU A 8 5.49 29.42 -22.77
C LEU A 8 6.16 28.53 -21.71
N ALA A 9 6.87 29.16 -20.78
CA ALA A 9 7.26 28.53 -19.53
C ALA A 9 6.01 28.34 -18.66
N ALA A 10 5.59 27.10 -18.47
CA ALA A 10 4.56 26.75 -17.49
C ALA A 10 5.16 26.93 -16.08
N LEU A 11 4.79 28.02 -15.40
CA LEU A 11 5.04 28.16 -13.96
C LEU A 11 4.16 27.15 -13.23
N ALA A 12 4.76 26.05 -12.77
CA ALA A 12 4.15 25.20 -11.76
C ALA A 12 4.00 26.01 -10.47
N LEU A 13 2.78 26.41 -10.14
CA LEU A 13 2.43 26.98 -8.84
C LEU A 13 2.60 25.87 -7.78
N LEU A 14 3.78 25.82 -7.18
CA LEU A 14 4.02 25.07 -5.95
C LEU A 14 3.09 25.64 -4.87
N ALA A 15 2.09 24.86 -4.47
CA ALA A 15 1.28 25.18 -3.30
C ALA A 15 2.20 25.26 -2.07
N PRO A 16 2.04 26.27 -1.19
CA PRO A 16 2.85 26.35 0.01
C PRO A 16 2.55 25.13 0.90
N LEU A 17 3.57 24.31 1.13
CA LEU A 17 3.54 23.26 2.15
C LEU A 17 3.28 23.93 3.49
N ALA A 18 2.20 23.54 4.17
CA ALA A 18 1.93 24.02 5.52
C ALA A 18 3.08 23.60 6.44
N THR A 19 3.64 24.54 7.18
CA THR A 19 4.64 24.26 8.22
C THR A 19 3.99 23.41 9.31
N PRO A 20 4.58 22.27 9.70
CA PRO A 20 4.05 21.43 10.78
C PRO A 20 3.90 22.23 12.08
N ALA A 21 2.82 21.98 12.83
CA ALA A 21 2.67 22.55 14.17
C ALA A 21 3.68 21.91 15.16
N GLU A 22 4.27 22.73 16.05
CA GLU A 22 5.17 22.27 17.12
C GLU A 22 4.46 21.41 18.19
N ALA A 23 5.22 20.55 18.86
CA ALA A 23 4.75 19.66 19.91
C ALA A 23 4.04 20.44 21.05
N GLY A 24 2.75 20.14 21.26
CA GLY A 24 1.91 20.79 22.29
C GLY A 24 0.83 21.72 21.72
N ALA A 25 0.90 22.09 20.43
CA ALA A 25 -0.16 22.83 19.77
C ALA A 25 -1.33 21.91 19.36
N ARG A 26 -2.57 22.38 19.54
CA ARG A 26 -3.75 21.68 19.06
C ARG A 26 -3.85 21.80 17.53
N VAL A 27 -4.04 20.68 16.84
CA VAL A 27 -4.29 20.64 15.39
C VAL A 27 -5.76 20.92 15.13
N VAL A 28 -6.06 21.98 14.36
CA VAL A 28 -7.46 22.42 14.14
C VAL A 28 -7.77 22.49 12.66
N VAL A 29 -8.72 21.68 12.19
CA VAL A 29 -9.24 21.78 10.82
C VAL A 29 -10.43 22.74 10.77
N THR A 30 -10.28 23.83 10.01
CA THR A 30 -11.28 24.92 9.92
C THR A 30 -11.77 25.19 8.51
N SER A 31 -11.17 24.55 7.50
CA SER A 31 -11.46 24.77 6.09
C SER A 31 -11.37 23.45 5.30
N ASP A 32 -11.51 23.50 3.98
CA ASP A 32 -11.32 22.33 3.12
C ASP A 32 -9.84 21.97 2.93
N ARG A 33 -8.91 22.85 3.34
CA ARG A 33 -7.47 22.60 3.26
C ARG A 33 -7.03 21.62 4.36
N PRO A 34 -6.11 20.69 4.05
CA PRO A 34 -5.52 19.82 5.04
C PRO A 34 -4.68 20.61 6.05
N VAL A 35 -4.55 20.05 7.26
CA VAL A 35 -3.63 20.50 8.30
C VAL A 35 -2.72 19.35 8.66
N SER A 36 -1.41 19.59 8.70
CA SER A 36 -0.40 18.57 8.99
C SER A 36 0.34 18.84 10.29
N TRP A 37 0.88 17.78 10.88
CA TRP A 37 1.83 17.83 11.99
C TRP A 37 2.86 16.71 11.86
N THR A 38 3.88 16.73 12.70
CA THR A 38 4.87 15.64 12.80
C THR A 38 4.87 15.09 14.22
N GLY A 39 5.16 13.80 14.36
CA GLY A 39 5.33 13.17 15.66
C GLY A 39 6.34 12.04 15.62
N GLN A 40 6.58 11.48 16.80
CA GLN A 40 7.53 10.39 16.99
C GLN A 40 7.02 9.48 18.11
N VAL A 41 7.13 8.17 17.89
CA VAL A 41 6.83 7.14 18.89
C VAL A 41 8.14 6.42 19.21
N GLY A 42 8.54 6.38 20.48
CA GLY A 42 9.63 5.52 20.95
C GLY A 42 9.07 4.23 21.53
N ARG A 43 9.76 3.08 21.38
CA ARG A 43 9.27 1.74 21.79
C ARG A 43 8.71 1.66 23.22
N THR A 44 9.29 2.39 24.18
CA THR A 44 9.06 2.19 25.63
C THR A 44 8.57 3.45 26.37
N THR A 45 7.74 4.27 25.73
CA THR A 45 7.06 5.41 26.39
C THR A 45 5.56 5.16 26.53
N PRO A 46 5.13 4.33 27.50
CA PRO A 46 3.73 3.98 27.66
C PRO A 46 2.90 5.14 28.21
N VAL A 47 1.62 5.15 27.84
CA VAL A 47 0.59 6.03 28.39
C VAL A 47 -0.43 5.13 29.07
N HIS A 48 -0.25 4.91 30.37
CA HIS A 48 -0.91 3.83 31.12
C HIS A 48 -2.44 3.95 31.21
N ASP A 49 -2.99 5.15 31.08
CA ASP A 49 -4.43 5.43 31.12
C ASP A 49 -5.13 5.23 29.76
N VAL A 50 -4.37 4.92 28.70
CA VAL A 50 -4.91 4.62 27.37
C VAL A 50 -4.70 3.13 27.09
N PRO A 51 -5.77 2.32 26.94
CA PRO A 51 -5.69 0.87 26.78
C PRO A 51 -4.70 0.41 25.71
N GLU A 52 -4.70 1.05 24.53
CA GLU A 52 -3.82 0.73 23.41
C GLU A 52 -2.35 1.09 23.69
N CYS A 53 -2.08 1.99 24.63
CA CYS A 53 -0.76 2.49 24.99
C CYS A 53 -0.21 1.90 26.30
N ALA A 54 -0.97 1.04 26.96
CA ALA A 54 -0.63 0.60 28.32
C ALA A 54 0.68 -0.20 28.39
N LYS A 55 1.06 -0.84 27.27
CA LYS A 55 2.23 -1.73 27.16
C LYS A 55 3.21 -1.34 26.04
N VAL A 56 2.91 -0.30 25.28
CA VAL A 56 3.68 0.09 24.10
C VAL A 56 3.90 1.59 24.08
N GLY A 57 4.91 2.03 23.33
CA GLY A 57 5.16 3.43 23.04
C GLY A 57 3.99 4.14 22.40
N CYS A 58 3.71 5.38 22.85
CA CYS A 58 2.68 6.23 22.25
C CYS A 58 3.10 7.69 22.09
N SER A 59 2.53 8.32 21.06
CA SER A 59 2.56 9.75 20.82
C SER A 59 1.13 10.29 20.87
N ARG A 60 0.91 11.42 21.54
CA ARG A 60 -0.41 12.05 21.72
C ARG A 60 -0.51 13.33 20.89
N VAL A 61 -1.67 13.56 20.28
CA VAL A 61 -2.03 14.83 19.64
C VAL A 61 -3.46 15.25 20.01
N GLU A 62 -3.64 16.54 20.27
CA GLU A 62 -4.96 17.14 20.48
C GLU A 62 -5.51 17.67 19.15
N LEU A 63 -6.75 17.32 18.82
CA LEU A 63 -7.40 17.63 17.55
C LEU A 63 -8.69 18.42 17.79
N GLU A 64 -9.04 19.33 16.88
CA GLU A 64 -10.35 19.98 16.84
C GLU A 64 -10.88 20.09 15.41
N VAL A 65 -12.11 19.60 15.22
CA VAL A 65 -12.88 19.80 14.00
C VAL A 65 -13.74 21.04 14.19
N ARG A 66 -13.56 22.05 13.34
CA ARG A 66 -14.33 23.30 13.38
C ARG A 66 -14.62 23.81 11.97
N LEU A 67 -15.29 22.96 11.19
CA LEU A 67 -15.65 23.26 9.80
C LEU A 67 -16.86 24.21 9.67
N PRO A 68 -16.88 25.10 8.67
CA PRO A 68 -18.04 25.93 8.36
C PRO A 68 -19.25 25.06 7.95
N ARG A 69 -20.47 25.58 8.14
CA ARG A 69 -21.71 24.88 7.80
C ARG A 69 -21.72 24.36 6.36
N SER A 70 -21.15 25.11 5.42
CA SER A 70 -21.05 24.75 4.00
C SER A 70 -20.31 23.44 3.73
N LEU A 71 -19.36 23.05 4.60
CA LEU A 71 -18.66 21.77 4.52
C LEU A 71 -19.35 20.68 5.36
N ARG A 72 -19.86 21.04 6.55
CA ARG A 72 -20.53 20.08 7.45
C ARG A 72 -21.78 19.43 6.87
N ILE A 73 -22.51 20.13 5.99
CA ILE A 73 -23.71 19.59 5.34
C ILE A 73 -23.40 18.66 4.15
N LYS A 74 -22.13 18.62 3.69
CA LYS A 74 -21.73 17.72 2.59
C LYS A 74 -21.44 16.33 3.17
N PRO A 75 -21.97 15.25 2.56
CA PRO A 75 -21.62 13.89 2.94
C PRO A 75 -20.10 13.65 2.95
N GLY A 76 -19.65 12.70 3.76
CA GLY A 76 -18.24 12.38 3.96
C GLY A 76 -17.81 12.57 5.43
N GLY A 77 -16.51 12.60 5.67
CA GLY A 77 -15.91 12.70 7.00
C GLY A 77 -14.81 13.75 7.12
N VAL A 78 -14.17 13.78 8.26
CA VAL A 78 -12.83 14.38 8.43
C VAL A 78 -11.86 13.23 8.52
N GLU A 79 -10.98 13.09 7.53
CA GLU A 79 -9.91 12.10 7.56
C GLU A 79 -8.85 12.54 8.56
N LEU A 80 -8.56 11.66 9.51
CA LEU A 80 -7.37 11.71 10.34
C LEU A 80 -6.45 10.59 9.86
N ALA A 81 -5.28 10.93 9.35
CA ALA A 81 -4.30 9.95 8.89
C ALA A 81 -2.92 10.20 9.49
N ILE A 82 -2.13 9.13 9.59
CA ILE A 82 -0.70 9.18 9.87
C ILE A 82 0.05 8.36 8.83
N ARG A 83 1.27 8.76 8.49
CA ARG A 83 2.22 7.96 7.72
C ARG A 83 3.61 8.00 8.33
N THR A 84 4.31 6.87 8.35
CA THR A 84 5.67 6.79 8.89
C THR A 84 6.69 7.41 7.93
N VAL A 85 7.80 7.95 8.46
CA VAL A 85 8.81 8.69 7.69
C VAL A 85 10.20 8.12 7.92
N GLY A 86 10.85 7.69 6.83
CA GLY A 86 12.16 7.02 6.88
C GLY A 86 12.12 5.71 7.66
N ALA A 87 10.95 5.09 7.68
CA ALA A 87 10.63 3.85 8.37
C ALA A 87 11.02 2.64 7.50
N THR A 88 11.34 1.53 8.14
CA THR A 88 11.36 0.21 7.50
C THR A 88 9.93 -0.33 7.36
N ASN A 89 9.74 -1.44 6.66
CA ASN A 89 8.40 -2.03 6.53
C ASN A 89 7.86 -2.61 7.84
N ASP A 90 8.77 -2.92 8.78
CA ASP A 90 8.43 -3.38 10.12
C ASP A 90 8.02 -2.22 11.05
N ASP A 91 8.31 -0.96 10.65
CA ASP A 91 7.89 0.23 11.36
C ASP A 91 6.42 0.55 11.11
N SER A 92 5.56 -0.17 11.82
CA SER A 92 4.11 0.02 11.80
C SER A 92 3.61 0.70 13.09
N LEU A 93 2.72 1.68 12.90
CA LEU A 93 2.00 2.36 13.98
C LEU A 93 0.52 2.04 13.88
N GLY A 94 -0.16 1.92 15.02
CA GLY A 94 -1.60 2.01 15.13
C GLY A 94 -2.07 3.43 15.39
N LEU A 95 -3.35 3.71 15.15
CA LEU A 95 -3.98 5.01 15.36
C LEU A 95 -5.29 4.82 16.12
N VAL A 96 -5.43 5.44 17.29
CA VAL A 96 -6.68 5.42 18.06
C VAL A 96 -7.13 6.85 18.40
N VAL A 97 -8.44 7.07 18.41
CA VAL A 97 -9.05 8.39 18.68
C VAL A 97 -10.08 8.29 19.79
N TYR A 98 -10.01 9.25 20.71
CA TYR A 98 -10.87 9.40 21.86
C TYR A 98 -11.62 10.74 21.84
N GLN A 99 -12.83 10.73 22.39
CA GLN A 99 -13.58 11.94 22.75
C GLN A 99 -13.88 11.88 24.24
N GLY A 100 -13.16 12.67 25.04
CA GLY A 100 -13.09 12.42 26.48
C GLY A 100 -12.44 11.05 26.73
N SER A 101 -13.05 10.21 27.56
CA SER A 101 -12.60 8.84 27.82
C SER A 101 -13.18 7.80 26.85
N ARG A 102 -14.08 8.19 25.93
CA ARG A 102 -14.74 7.26 25.02
C ARG A 102 -13.92 7.09 23.75
N ARG A 103 -13.50 5.86 23.44
CA ARG A 103 -12.91 5.51 22.13
C ARG A 103 -13.96 5.71 21.03
N VAL A 104 -13.61 6.48 20.00
CA VAL A 104 -14.52 6.81 18.89
C VAL A 104 -14.08 6.24 17.55
N ALA A 105 -12.79 5.97 17.38
CA ALA A 105 -12.25 5.34 16.17
C ALA A 105 -10.92 4.65 16.50
N ILE A 106 -10.58 3.63 15.71
CA ILE A 106 -9.29 2.94 15.76
C ILE A 106 -8.95 2.39 14.37
N SER A 107 -7.67 2.43 14.00
CA SER A 107 -7.07 1.70 12.90
C SER A 107 -5.80 1.01 13.42
N GLU A 108 -5.84 -0.32 13.48
CA GLU A 108 -4.87 -1.16 14.21
C GLU A 108 -4.12 -2.15 13.29
N ALA A 109 -3.91 -1.78 12.02
CA ALA A 109 -3.09 -2.57 11.11
C ALA A 109 -1.66 -2.77 11.66
N GLN A 110 -1.10 -3.96 11.46
CA GLN A 110 0.23 -4.36 11.96
C GLN A 110 1.32 -4.26 10.88
N ILE A 111 0.92 -4.12 9.61
CA ILE A 111 1.80 -3.97 8.45
C ILE A 111 1.41 -2.69 7.70
N GLY A 112 2.37 -2.07 7.04
CA GLY A 112 2.18 -0.88 6.23
C GLY A 112 2.49 0.41 6.98
N THR A 113 2.77 1.44 6.20
CA THR A 113 3.32 2.71 6.65
C THR A 113 2.24 3.72 7.04
N SER A 114 0.97 3.47 6.69
CA SER A 114 -0.11 4.46 6.84
C SER A 114 -1.32 3.94 7.60
N ARG A 115 -1.97 4.81 8.38
CA ARG A 115 -3.26 4.55 9.04
C ARG A 115 -4.20 5.71 8.80
N SER A 116 -5.49 5.43 8.63
CA SER A 116 -6.52 6.47 8.66
C SER A 116 -7.76 6.06 9.42
N VAL A 117 -8.49 7.06 9.92
CA VAL A 117 -9.86 6.94 10.39
C VAL A 117 -10.68 8.15 9.91
N TRP A 118 -11.98 7.97 9.77
CA TRP A 118 -12.89 9.07 9.49
C TRP A 118 -13.63 9.52 10.74
N LEU A 119 -13.51 10.80 11.07
CA LEU A 119 -14.23 11.47 12.13
C LEU A 119 -15.48 12.17 11.56
N PRO A 120 -16.56 12.33 12.35
CA PRO A 120 -17.70 13.12 11.93
C PRO A 120 -17.33 14.58 11.65
N LYS A 121 -18.00 15.21 10.68
CA LYS A 121 -17.89 16.67 10.42
C LYS A 121 -18.65 17.52 11.46
N THR A 122 -18.68 17.10 12.71
CA THR A 122 -19.29 17.85 13.81
C THR A 122 -18.24 18.68 14.52
N SER A 123 -18.63 19.84 15.05
CA SER A 123 -17.70 20.64 15.85
C SER A 123 -17.39 19.91 17.14
N ALA A 124 -16.17 19.38 17.25
CA ALA A 124 -15.77 18.51 18.35
C ALA A 124 -14.26 18.56 18.56
N ARG A 125 -13.84 18.22 19.79
CA ARG A 125 -12.45 18.00 20.16
C ARG A 125 -12.20 16.52 20.35
N TYR A 126 -11.02 16.09 19.95
CA TYR A 126 -10.57 14.71 20.06
C TYR A 126 -9.13 14.67 20.58
N THR A 127 -8.78 13.56 21.21
CA THR A 127 -7.39 13.21 21.48
C THR A 127 -7.07 11.98 20.65
N ALA A 128 -6.02 12.05 19.83
CA ALA A 128 -5.54 10.90 19.07
C ALA A 128 -4.19 10.43 19.59
N TYR A 129 -4.00 9.12 19.53
CA TYR A 129 -2.75 8.47 19.89
C TYR A 129 -2.26 7.65 18.71
N ALA A 130 -1.02 7.90 18.29
CA ALA A 130 -0.26 6.98 17.45
C ALA A 130 0.52 6.04 18.38
N PHE A 131 0.37 4.73 18.21
CA PHE A 131 0.95 3.74 19.10
C PHE A 131 1.79 2.73 18.34
N TYR A 132 2.84 2.21 18.95
CA TYR A 132 3.73 1.24 18.34
C TYR A 132 2.98 -0.09 18.10
N ASN A 133 2.93 -0.58 16.86
CA ASN A 133 2.18 -1.79 16.49
C ASN A 133 2.82 -2.57 15.32
N PRO A 134 4.09 -2.99 15.43
CA PRO A 134 4.74 -3.78 14.39
C PRO A 134 4.23 -5.23 14.36
N PHE A 135 4.21 -5.83 13.18
CA PHE A 135 3.94 -7.26 13.01
C PHE A 135 5.06 -8.14 13.59
N VAL A 136 6.32 -7.78 13.32
CA VAL A 136 7.51 -8.42 13.92
C VAL A 136 8.21 -7.39 14.81
N PRO A 137 7.93 -7.37 16.12
CA PRO A 137 8.45 -6.34 17.01
C PRO A 137 9.96 -6.20 16.97
N ASP A 138 10.71 -7.31 16.89
CA ASP A 138 12.17 -7.31 16.96
C ASP A 138 12.86 -6.62 15.77
N LEU A 139 12.21 -6.59 14.59
CA LEU A 139 12.75 -5.99 13.37
C LEU A 139 12.46 -4.48 13.25
N ALA A 140 11.51 -3.98 14.03
CA ALA A 140 11.11 -2.59 13.99
C ALA A 140 12.14 -1.66 14.66
N SER A 141 12.17 -0.40 14.25
CA SER A 141 13.06 0.64 14.78
C SER A 141 12.72 0.99 16.22
N ASP A 142 13.74 1.35 17.01
CA ASP A 142 13.55 1.83 18.39
C ASP A 142 12.68 3.08 18.49
N SER A 143 12.67 3.87 17.41
CA SER A 143 11.77 4.99 17.27
C SER A 143 11.30 5.19 15.85
N VAL A 144 9.99 5.44 15.71
CA VAL A 144 9.32 5.65 14.44
C VAL A 144 8.81 7.08 14.38
N ARG A 145 9.30 7.83 13.40
CA ARG A 145 8.81 9.17 13.07
C ARG A 145 7.60 9.06 12.16
N TYR A 146 6.65 9.97 12.30
CA TYR A 146 5.48 10.02 11.43
C TYR A 146 5.06 11.46 11.10
N GLU A 147 4.40 11.61 9.97
CA GLU A 147 3.61 12.78 9.61
C GLU A 147 2.14 12.48 9.88
N GLY A 148 1.41 13.46 10.36
CA GLY A 148 -0.03 13.40 10.53
C GLY A 148 -0.76 14.37 9.62
N LEU A 149 -1.99 14.01 9.28
CA LEU A 149 -2.89 14.75 8.41
C LEU A 149 -4.30 14.78 9.00
N LEU A 150 -4.91 15.96 9.02
CA LEU A 150 -6.31 16.16 9.37
C LEU A 150 -6.98 16.97 8.26
N GLU A 151 -7.95 16.39 7.57
CA GLU A 151 -8.58 17.06 6.43
C GLU A 151 -10.06 16.74 6.23
N ASN A 152 -10.81 17.68 5.65
CA ASN A 152 -12.20 17.44 5.25
C ASN A 152 -12.25 16.55 4.00
N GLU A 153 -12.99 15.45 4.06
CA GLU A 153 -13.27 14.58 2.92
C GLU A 153 -14.74 14.63 2.55
N ASN A 154 -15.04 15.00 1.30
CA ASN A 154 -16.41 15.02 0.80
C ASN A 154 -16.65 13.77 -0.05
N THR A 155 -17.70 13.03 0.26
CA THR A 155 -18.16 11.96 -0.63
C THR A 155 -18.56 12.60 -1.98
N PRO A 156 -18.02 12.12 -3.11
CA PRO A 156 -18.43 12.60 -4.42
C PRO A 156 -19.94 12.46 -4.63
N ARG A 157 -20.55 13.45 -5.27
CA ARG A 157 -21.97 13.38 -5.67
C ARG A 157 -22.04 12.96 -7.13
N TYR A 158 -22.87 11.95 -7.40
CA TYR A 158 -23.10 11.43 -8.73
C TYR A 158 -24.50 11.80 -9.19
N PRO A 159 -24.66 12.56 -10.30
CA PRO A 159 -25.98 12.95 -10.82
C PRO A 159 -26.85 11.76 -11.25
N GLN A 160 -26.21 10.65 -11.61
CA GLN A 160 -26.85 9.40 -11.99
C GLN A 160 -26.21 8.25 -11.22
N VAL A 161 -26.99 7.20 -10.99
CA VAL A 161 -26.46 5.99 -10.35
C VAL A 161 -25.45 5.33 -11.28
N LYS A 162 -24.22 5.18 -10.82
CA LYS A 162 -23.14 4.52 -11.56
C LYS A 162 -22.44 3.48 -10.69
N GLN A 163 -21.71 2.57 -11.34
CA GLN A 163 -20.76 1.70 -10.66
C GLN A 163 -19.57 2.53 -10.16
N LEU A 164 -19.06 2.17 -8.99
CA LEU A 164 -17.84 2.70 -8.40
C LEU A 164 -16.78 1.62 -8.57
N LEU A 165 -16.09 1.64 -9.70
CA LEU A 165 -15.06 0.67 -10.04
C LEU A 165 -13.69 1.16 -9.54
N PRO A 166 -12.77 0.25 -9.17
CA PRO A 166 -11.37 0.59 -8.98
C PRO A 166 -10.72 0.99 -10.31
N ASP A 167 -9.53 1.57 -10.21
CA ASP A 167 -8.64 1.89 -11.33
C ASP A 167 -7.24 1.62 -10.79
N LEU A 168 -6.62 0.52 -11.23
CA LEU A 168 -5.36 0.04 -10.71
C LEU A 168 -4.21 0.79 -11.36
N LEU A 169 -3.27 1.21 -10.53
CA LEU A 169 -2.08 1.93 -10.97
C LEU A 169 -0.86 1.19 -10.45
N ALA A 170 -0.06 0.64 -11.36
CA ALA A 170 1.26 0.14 -11.02
C ALA A 170 2.18 1.34 -10.70
N LEU A 171 2.68 1.42 -9.47
CA LEU A 171 3.61 2.46 -9.05
C LEU A 171 5.05 2.07 -9.41
N PRO A 172 5.94 3.05 -9.68
CA PRO A 172 7.34 2.77 -9.97
C PRO A 172 7.98 1.90 -8.88
N GLN A 173 8.78 0.92 -9.31
CA GLN A 173 9.47 0.02 -8.41
C GLN A 173 10.45 0.78 -7.53
N ARG A 174 10.67 0.27 -6.32
CA ARG A 174 11.45 0.92 -5.26
C ARG A 174 12.56 -0.02 -4.81
N TYR A 175 13.72 0.53 -4.45
CA TYR A 175 14.80 -0.21 -3.78
C TYR A 175 15.14 -1.57 -4.42
N ALA A 176 15.82 -1.55 -5.57
CA ALA A 176 16.33 -2.78 -6.18
C ALA A 176 17.70 -3.16 -5.59
N THR A 177 17.87 -4.42 -5.20
CA THR A 177 19.06 -4.88 -4.49
C THR A 177 19.35 -6.37 -4.72
N PHE A 178 20.57 -6.77 -4.34
CA PHE A 178 21.00 -8.16 -4.14
C PHE A 178 21.42 -8.41 -2.69
N GLU A 179 21.00 -7.55 -1.76
CA GLU A 179 21.23 -7.73 -0.34
C GLU A 179 20.51 -8.97 0.20
N THR A 180 21.05 -9.51 1.30
CA THR A 180 20.41 -10.61 2.02
C THR A 180 19.13 -10.10 2.67
N PRO A 181 17.95 -10.63 2.29
CA PRO A 181 16.70 -10.25 2.93
C PRO A 181 16.71 -10.66 4.41
N PRO A 182 16.02 -9.91 5.29
CA PRO A 182 15.81 -10.36 6.66
C PRO A 182 15.04 -11.69 6.67
N PRO A 183 15.25 -12.57 7.66
CA PRO A 183 14.44 -13.76 7.82
C PRO A 183 12.95 -13.42 7.88
N PHE A 184 12.12 -14.25 7.26
CA PHE A 184 10.68 -14.06 7.23
C PHE A 184 9.99 -15.39 7.53
N PHE A 185 9.25 -15.42 8.65
CA PHE A 185 8.80 -16.68 9.27
C PHE A 185 9.97 -17.67 9.42
N ASP A 186 9.76 -18.94 9.06
CA ASP A 186 10.75 -20.01 9.14
C ASP A 186 11.69 -20.07 7.92
N ASP A 187 11.62 -19.08 7.03
CA ASP A 187 12.48 -18.99 5.84
C ASP A 187 13.57 -17.93 5.99
N SER A 188 14.75 -18.23 5.45
CA SER A 188 15.92 -17.37 5.56
C SER A 188 16.85 -17.52 4.36
N ALA A 189 17.56 -16.46 4.05
CA ALA A 189 18.66 -16.47 3.10
C ALA A 189 19.99 -16.68 3.85
N ALA A 190 20.94 -17.38 3.21
CA ALA A 190 22.28 -17.50 3.77
C ALA A 190 22.98 -16.11 3.80
N PRO A 191 23.88 -15.84 4.76
CA PRO A 191 24.58 -14.57 4.84
C PRO A 191 25.32 -14.22 3.53
N GLY A 192 25.01 -13.06 2.95
CA GLY A 192 25.58 -12.61 1.68
C GLY A 192 24.84 -13.10 0.43
N GLU A 193 23.88 -14.01 0.58
CA GLU A 193 23.04 -14.49 -0.52
C GLU A 193 21.74 -13.67 -0.61
N SER A 194 21.24 -13.50 -1.84
CA SER A 194 20.01 -12.75 -2.13
C SER A 194 18.77 -13.65 -2.20
N CYS A 195 18.94 -14.96 -2.33
CA CYS A 195 17.81 -15.89 -2.45
C CYS A 195 17.47 -16.51 -1.09
N PHE A 196 16.18 -16.60 -0.79
CA PHE A 196 15.67 -17.42 0.31
C PHE A 196 15.93 -18.90 0.03
N LYS A 197 15.92 -19.71 1.09
CA LYS A 197 16.07 -21.16 0.97
C LYS A 197 14.93 -21.76 0.12
N SER A 198 13.68 -21.35 0.36
CA SER A 198 12.53 -21.80 -0.44
C SER A 198 12.68 -21.48 -1.93
N GLU A 199 13.12 -20.28 -2.28
CA GLU A 199 13.33 -19.85 -3.66
C GLU A 199 14.40 -20.72 -4.36
N ILE A 200 15.43 -21.15 -3.65
CA ILE A 200 16.44 -22.07 -4.18
C ILE A 200 15.83 -23.46 -4.38
N GLU A 201 15.13 -23.99 -3.38
CA GLU A 201 14.59 -25.36 -3.37
C GLU A 201 13.43 -25.54 -4.36
N ASP A 202 12.50 -24.59 -4.40
CA ASP A 202 11.26 -24.66 -5.18
C ASP A 202 11.43 -24.12 -6.60
N GLN A 203 12.28 -23.09 -6.78
CA GLN A 203 12.41 -22.38 -8.05
C GLN A 203 13.74 -22.61 -8.75
N GLY A 204 14.72 -23.24 -8.08
CA GLY A 204 16.08 -23.39 -8.58
C GLY A 204 16.82 -22.06 -8.67
N ALA A 205 16.41 -21.06 -7.89
CA ALA A 205 16.98 -19.72 -7.94
C ALA A 205 18.46 -19.71 -7.53
N LYS A 206 19.27 -18.89 -8.20
CA LYS A 206 20.71 -18.76 -7.92
C LYS A 206 21.14 -17.32 -7.71
N ARG A 207 20.41 -16.37 -8.31
CA ARG A 207 20.67 -14.94 -8.14
C ARG A 207 19.35 -14.17 -8.18
N CYS A 208 18.93 -13.67 -7.03
CA CYS A 208 17.63 -13.06 -6.86
C CYS A 208 17.77 -11.53 -6.88
N LEU A 209 17.38 -10.90 -7.98
CA LEU A 209 17.19 -9.45 -8.01
C LEU A 209 15.92 -9.12 -7.22
N ARG A 210 16.07 -8.50 -6.05
CA ARG A 210 14.94 -8.11 -5.19
C ARG A 210 14.58 -6.65 -5.41
N PHE A 211 13.29 -6.32 -5.28
CA PHE A 211 12.80 -4.95 -5.39
C PHE A 211 11.42 -4.80 -4.76
N GLY A 212 11.12 -3.63 -4.23
CA GLY A 212 9.78 -3.25 -3.80
C GLY A 212 8.90 -2.89 -4.99
N GLN A 213 7.62 -3.28 -4.92
CA GLN A 213 6.59 -2.86 -5.87
C GLN A 213 5.34 -2.45 -5.13
N ALA A 214 4.59 -1.51 -5.70
CA ALA A 214 3.34 -1.06 -5.09
C ALA A 214 2.25 -0.87 -6.15
N MET A 215 1.02 -1.20 -5.76
CA MET A 215 -0.15 -1.17 -6.61
C MET A 215 -1.20 -0.30 -5.94
N ALA A 216 -1.53 0.83 -6.57
CA ALA A 216 -2.49 1.80 -6.03
C ALA A 216 -3.88 1.63 -6.64
N ASN A 217 -4.91 2.00 -5.89
CA ASN A 217 -6.26 2.17 -6.41
C ASN A 217 -6.59 3.66 -6.54
N VAL A 218 -6.62 4.14 -7.78
CA VAL A 218 -6.93 5.53 -8.14
C VAL A 218 -8.36 5.74 -8.63
N GLY A 219 -9.20 4.70 -8.55
CA GLY A 219 -10.54 4.67 -9.13
C GLY A 219 -11.61 5.36 -8.30
N ASP A 220 -12.88 5.04 -8.55
CA ASP A 220 -14.04 5.62 -7.87
C ASP A 220 -14.52 4.78 -6.67
N GLY A 221 -14.23 3.48 -6.69
CA GLY A 221 -14.57 2.53 -5.63
C GLY A 221 -13.38 1.66 -5.23
N PRO A 222 -13.55 0.81 -4.20
CA PRO A 222 -12.48 -0.08 -3.77
C PRO A 222 -12.29 -1.25 -4.73
N VAL A 223 -11.10 -1.86 -4.69
CA VAL A 223 -10.97 -3.29 -5.00
C VAL A 223 -11.57 -4.04 -3.81
N ASP A 224 -12.52 -4.95 -4.04
CA ASP A 224 -13.16 -5.78 -3.00
C ASP A 224 -13.32 -7.21 -3.54
N ILE A 225 -12.32 -8.04 -3.34
CA ILE A 225 -12.33 -9.46 -3.70
C ILE A 225 -12.75 -10.28 -2.50
N ARG A 226 -13.73 -11.16 -2.70
CA ARG A 226 -14.35 -11.98 -1.66
C ARG A 226 -14.26 -13.44 -2.04
N TYR A 227 -14.04 -14.27 -1.04
CA TYR A 227 -13.99 -15.71 -1.17
C TYR A 227 -14.37 -16.37 0.15
N GLN A 228 -14.63 -17.67 0.10
CA GLN A 228 -15.09 -18.43 1.25
C GLN A 228 -14.44 -19.81 1.24
N THR A 229 -14.13 -20.34 2.43
CA THR A 229 -13.71 -21.73 2.62
C THR A 229 -14.62 -22.40 3.66
N PRO A 230 -14.70 -23.74 3.69
CA PRO A 230 -15.27 -24.42 4.85
C PRO A 230 -14.47 -24.05 6.11
N ALA A 231 -15.16 -23.78 7.23
CA ALA A 231 -14.51 -23.30 8.44
C ALA A 231 -13.36 -24.21 8.91
N GLY A 232 -12.20 -23.61 9.18
CA GLY A 232 -10.99 -24.32 9.61
C GLY A 232 -10.31 -25.14 8.51
N GLN A 233 -10.82 -25.13 7.28
CA GLN A 233 -10.17 -25.78 6.14
C GLN A 233 -9.39 -24.75 5.30
N ARG A 234 -8.35 -25.25 4.63
CA ARG A 234 -7.48 -24.49 3.73
C ARG A 234 -7.37 -25.22 2.38
N PRO A 235 -8.46 -25.32 1.60
CA PRO A 235 -8.38 -25.83 0.23
C PRO A 235 -7.33 -25.06 -0.58
N GLU A 236 -6.61 -25.76 -1.44
CA GLU A 236 -5.52 -25.17 -2.25
C GLU A 236 -6.02 -24.02 -3.13
N GLU A 237 -7.17 -24.21 -3.79
CA GLU A 237 -7.79 -23.22 -4.67
C GLU A 237 -9.24 -22.94 -4.28
N VAL A 238 -9.63 -21.67 -4.27
CA VAL A 238 -11.04 -21.25 -4.17
C VAL A 238 -11.38 -20.11 -5.11
N PRO A 239 -12.59 -20.07 -5.72
CA PRO A 239 -12.96 -19.01 -6.63
C PRO A 239 -13.15 -17.67 -5.89
N GLY A 240 -12.58 -16.60 -6.45
CA GLY A 240 -12.80 -15.22 -6.01
C GLY A 240 -14.01 -14.57 -6.71
N ALA A 241 -14.65 -13.64 -6.01
CA ALA A 241 -15.71 -12.79 -6.54
C ALA A 241 -15.42 -11.31 -6.24
N GLN A 242 -15.57 -10.43 -7.23
CA GLN A 242 -15.41 -9.00 -7.03
C GLN A 242 -16.74 -8.38 -6.61
N ARG A 243 -16.79 -7.69 -5.46
CA ARG A 243 -17.94 -6.84 -5.12
C ARG A 243 -17.80 -5.46 -5.76
N VAL A 244 -18.74 -5.13 -6.64
CA VAL A 244 -18.85 -3.81 -7.26
C VAL A 244 -19.93 -2.98 -6.57
N TYR A 245 -19.53 -1.86 -5.98
CA TYR A 245 -20.44 -0.91 -5.35
C TYR A 245 -21.04 0.06 -6.37
N ARG A 246 -22.19 0.63 -6.04
CA ARG A 246 -22.87 1.67 -6.82
C ARG A 246 -23.04 2.93 -5.99
N SER A 247 -23.16 4.06 -6.66
CA SER A 247 -23.26 5.37 -6.01
C SER A 247 -24.54 5.60 -5.19
N ASP A 248 -25.52 4.69 -5.25
CA ASP A 248 -26.72 4.68 -4.42
C ASP A 248 -26.58 3.79 -3.17
N GLY A 249 -25.39 3.20 -2.94
CA GLY A 249 -25.11 2.33 -1.80
C GLY A 249 -25.42 0.84 -2.05
N THR A 250 -25.99 0.48 -3.19
CA THR A 250 -26.17 -0.93 -3.57
C THR A 250 -24.86 -1.55 -4.06
N SER A 251 -24.78 -2.88 -4.13
CA SER A 251 -23.62 -3.59 -4.67
C SER A 251 -24.04 -4.84 -5.45
N THR A 252 -23.18 -5.32 -6.32
CA THR A 252 -23.33 -6.58 -7.05
C THR A 252 -22.03 -7.35 -7.00
N ASP A 253 -22.09 -8.66 -6.77
CA ASP A 253 -20.92 -9.52 -6.83
C ASP A 253 -20.77 -10.06 -8.25
N LEU A 254 -19.59 -9.87 -8.83
CA LEU A 254 -19.16 -10.47 -10.09
C LEU A 254 -18.43 -11.78 -9.74
N PRO A 255 -19.05 -12.94 -9.98
CA PRO A 255 -18.43 -14.22 -9.64
C PRO A 255 -17.25 -14.55 -10.57
N SER A 256 -16.32 -15.35 -10.08
CA SER A 256 -15.25 -15.98 -10.87
C SER A 256 -14.28 -14.99 -11.55
N VAL A 257 -13.94 -13.90 -10.86
CA VAL A 257 -12.91 -12.95 -11.29
C VAL A 257 -11.49 -13.48 -11.08
N GLY A 258 -11.27 -14.79 -11.01
CA GLY A 258 -9.99 -15.41 -10.65
C GLY A 258 -10.10 -16.38 -9.48
N ASN A 259 -8.95 -16.95 -9.09
CA ASN A 259 -8.84 -17.87 -7.97
C ASN A 259 -8.02 -17.25 -6.85
N MET A 260 -8.27 -17.75 -5.65
CA MET A 260 -7.46 -17.53 -4.47
C MET A 260 -6.69 -18.82 -4.18
N HIS A 261 -5.37 -18.77 -4.30
CA HIS A 261 -4.46 -19.87 -4.03
C HIS A 261 -3.94 -19.81 -2.59
N TYR A 262 -3.97 -20.91 -1.85
CA TYR A 262 -3.39 -20.97 -0.50
C TYR A 262 -1.87 -21.11 -0.56
N HIS A 263 -1.14 -20.03 -0.26
CA HIS A 263 0.30 -20.01 -0.26
C HIS A 263 0.88 -20.59 1.04
N ALA A 264 1.35 -21.84 0.99
CA ALA A 264 1.76 -22.59 2.18
C ALA A 264 2.84 -21.88 3.02
N ILE A 265 3.84 -21.25 2.38
CA ILE A 265 4.95 -20.54 3.07
C ILE A 265 4.45 -19.26 3.75
N HIS A 266 3.46 -18.59 3.16
CA HIS A 266 2.92 -17.36 3.74
C HIS A 266 1.72 -17.61 4.67
N HIS A 267 1.21 -18.84 4.71
CA HIS A 267 0.07 -19.26 5.51
C HIS A 267 -1.23 -18.50 5.23
N HIS A 268 -1.45 -18.05 3.98
CA HIS A 268 -2.67 -17.34 3.59
C HIS A 268 -2.97 -17.42 2.09
N TYR A 269 -4.17 -16.97 1.73
CA TYR A 269 -4.63 -16.96 0.36
C TYR A 269 -4.13 -15.76 -0.44
N HIS A 270 -3.75 -16.02 -1.68
CA HIS A 270 -3.31 -15.03 -2.66
C HIS A 270 -4.26 -15.00 -3.84
N PHE A 271 -4.67 -13.81 -4.28
CA PHE A 271 -5.38 -13.68 -5.54
C PHE A 271 -4.40 -13.90 -6.69
N GLU A 272 -4.63 -14.93 -7.49
CA GLU A 272 -3.74 -15.33 -8.60
C GLU A 272 -3.81 -14.36 -9.79
N ASP A 273 -2.66 -14.16 -10.43
CA ASP A 273 -2.46 -13.21 -11.54
C ASP A 273 -2.82 -11.77 -11.16
N TRP A 274 -2.54 -11.37 -9.91
CA TRP A 274 -2.69 -9.99 -9.47
C TRP A 274 -1.65 -9.08 -10.12
N SER A 275 -0.38 -9.49 -10.18
CA SER A 275 0.66 -8.71 -10.86
C SER A 275 1.78 -9.61 -11.38
N VAL A 276 2.49 -9.17 -12.41
CA VAL A 276 3.71 -9.83 -12.90
C VAL A 276 4.83 -8.82 -13.00
N SER A 277 6.03 -9.24 -12.64
CA SER A 277 7.24 -8.46 -12.82
C SER A 277 8.15 -9.09 -13.86
N GLU A 278 8.70 -8.28 -14.75
CA GLU A 278 9.50 -8.73 -15.88
C GLU A 278 10.75 -7.87 -16.04
N LEU A 279 11.83 -8.47 -16.54
CA LEU A 279 12.98 -7.76 -17.08
C LEU A 279 12.98 -7.86 -18.59
N TRP A 280 13.14 -6.71 -19.25
CA TRP A 280 13.30 -6.63 -20.69
C TRP A 280 14.68 -6.08 -21.02
N ALA A 281 15.35 -6.63 -22.05
CA ALA A 281 16.54 -6.00 -22.60
C ALA A 281 16.20 -4.57 -23.04
N ALA A 282 17.02 -3.59 -22.67
CA ALA A 282 16.70 -2.20 -22.93
C ALA A 282 17.88 -1.41 -23.50
N ASP A 283 17.57 -0.31 -24.17
CA ASP A 283 18.58 0.68 -24.56
C ASP A 283 19.01 1.53 -23.34
N ALA A 284 19.91 2.48 -23.56
CA ALA A 284 20.42 3.36 -22.51
C ALA A 284 19.34 4.26 -21.86
N THR A 285 18.16 4.39 -22.48
CA THR A 285 17.01 5.13 -21.94
C THR A 285 16.05 4.23 -21.16
N GLY A 286 16.30 2.91 -21.13
CA GLY A 286 15.42 1.92 -20.54
C GLY A 286 14.23 1.55 -21.42
N ALA A 287 14.25 1.88 -22.71
CA ALA A 287 13.25 1.41 -23.67
C ALA A 287 13.49 -0.07 -24.03
N PRO A 288 12.48 -0.96 -23.92
CA PRO A 288 12.61 -2.34 -24.35
C PRO A 288 13.07 -2.44 -25.82
N THR A 289 14.03 -3.32 -26.07
CA THR A 289 14.61 -3.54 -27.42
C THR A 289 14.27 -4.91 -28.01
N GLY A 290 13.74 -5.83 -27.19
CA GLY A 290 13.30 -7.17 -27.59
C GLY A 290 11.78 -7.29 -27.69
N SER A 291 11.31 -8.42 -28.23
CA SER A 291 9.89 -8.76 -28.36
C SER A 291 9.35 -9.62 -27.20
N ALA A 292 10.19 -9.98 -26.23
CA ALA A 292 9.84 -10.79 -25.08
C ALA A 292 10.73 -10.40 -23.88
N PRO A 293 10.27 -10.64 -22.64
CA PRO A 293 11.09 -10.45 -21.45
C PRO A 293 12.28 -11.44 -21.46
N VAL A 294 13.42 -10.99 -20.94
CA VAL A 294 14.62 -11.82 -20.75
C VAL A 294 14.61 -12.56 -19.41
N ALA A 295 13.80 -12.12 -18.46
CA ALA A 295 13.50 -12.82 -17.22
C ALA A 295 12.12 -12.40 -16.70
N VAL A 296 11.44 -13.30 -16.00
CA VAL A 296 10.09 -13.09 -15.44
C VAL A 296 10.08 -13.58 -14.00
N GLY A 297 9.52 -12.78 -13.10
CA GLY A 297 9.32 -13.13 -11.70
C GLY A 297 8.21 -14.17 -11.55
N LYS A 298 8.34 -15.07 -10.56
CA LYS A 298 7.35 -16.13 -10.33
C LYS A 298 6.22 -15.73 -9.37
N LYS A 299 6.34 -14.57 -8.70
CA LYS A 299 5.31 -14.04 -7.82
C LYS A 299 4.19 -13.37 -8.62
N ASN A 300 3.11 -14.12 -8.83
CA ASN A 300 1.89 -13.62 -9.47
C ASN A 300 0.68 -13.56 -8.52
N GLY A 301 0.76 -14.20 -7.36
CA GLY A 301 -0.27 -14.21 -6.32
C GLY A 301 0.03 -13.26 -5.15
N PHE A 302 -1.00 -12.53 -4.69
CA PHE A 302 -0.86 -11.53 -3.62
C PHE A 302 -2.10 -11.49 -2.70
N CYS A 303 -1.91 -11.29 -1.40
CA CYS A 303 -2.97 -10.73 -0.55
C CYS A 303 -3.03 -9.21 -0.82
N MET A 304 -4.23 -8.65 -1.01
CA MET A 304 -4.41 -7.21 -1.22
C MET A 304 -4.80 -6.50 0.08
N ALA A 305 -4.05 -5.46 0.47
CA ALA A 305 -4.33 -4.65 1.65
C ALA A 305 -3.97 -3.16 1.52
N ASP A 306 -4.56 -2.34 2.40
CA ASP A 306 -4.29 -0.91 2.58
C ASP A 306 -3.00 -0.70 3.40
N THR A 307 -1.83 -0.70 2.75
CA THR A 307 -0.54 -0.52 3.44
C THR A 307 0.01 0.90 3.35
N GLU A 308 -0.21 1.61 2.24
CA GLU A 308 0.24 2.98 1.98
C GLU A 308 -0.93 3.89 1.58
N LEU A 309 -1.04 5.08 2.20
CA LEU A 309 -1.98 6.12 1.76
C LEU A 309 -1.34 6.93 0.62
N SER A 310 -1.48 6.44 -0.61
CA SER A 310 -0.86 7.03 -1.80
C SER A 310 -1.36 8.44 -2.14
N TRP A 311 -2.59 8.77 -1.74
CA TRP A 311 -3.23 10.07 -1.92
C TRP A 311 -3.10 10.94 -0.65
N TRP A 312 -1.87 11.05 -0.14
CA TRP A 312 -1.57 11.91 0.99
C TRP A 312 -1.87 13.38 0.68
N ALA A 313 -2.71 14.02 1.50
CA ALA A 313 -3.17 15.40 1.30
C ALA A 313 -3.82 15.65 -0.07
N LYS A 314 -4.45 14.61 -0.64
CA LYS A 314 -5.22 14.66 -1.88
C LYS A 314 -6.65 14.22 -1.61
N LYS A 315 -7.60 15.01 -2.11
CA LYS A 315 -9.03 14.78 -1.88
C LYS A 315 -9.54 13.48 -2.48
N GLY A 316 -10.48 12.89 -1.75
CA GLY A 316 -11.32 11.79 -2.16
C GLY A 316 -10.84 10.43 -1.68
N ASN A 317 -9.97 10.36 -0.67
CA ASN A 317 -9.63 9.08 -0.06
C ASN A 317 -10.88 8.32 0.37
N GLY A 318 -10.84 6.99 0.25
CA GLY A 318 -11.76 6.11 0.93
C GLY A 318 -11.34 5.91 2.38
N VAL A 319 -12.28 5.49 3.22
CA VAL A 319 -11.95 4.98 4.55
C VAL A 319 -11.06 3.75 4.39
N GLN A 320 -9.97 3.66 5.16
CA GLN A 320 -9.17 2.44 5.25
C GLN A 320 -10.07 1.26 5.66
N SER A 321 -10.26 0.32 4.75
CA SER A 321 -11.25 -0.77 4.88
C SER A 321 -10.63 -2.14 4.75
N TYR A 322 -9.35 -2.22 4.33
CA TYR A 322 -8.60 -3.45 4.12
C TYR A 322 -7.29 -3.42 4.92
N PRO A 323 -7.32 -3.28 6.25
CA PRO A 323 -6.11 -3.18 7.04
C PRO A 323 -5.26 -4.44 6.92
N ALA A 324 -3.95 -4.31 6.74
CA ALA A 324 -3.03 -5.44 6.84
C ALA A 324 -2.78 -5.81 8.32
N PRO A 325 -2.77 -7.09 8.71
CA PRO A 325 -2.82 -8.27 7.86
C PRO A 325 -4.20 -8.95 7.86
N ARG A 326 -5.34 -8.23 7.87
CA ARG A 326 -6.65 -8.90 7.92
C ARG A 326 -6.99 -9.74 6.69
N CYS A 327 -6.29 -9.56 5.57
CA CYS A 327 -6.41 -10.50 4.45
C CYS A 327 -6.02 -11.95 4.82
N LEU A 328 -5.37 -12.16 5.98
CA LEU A 328 -4.99 -13.45 6.52
C LEU A 328 -6.13 -14.15 7.29
N ASP A 329 -7.08 -13.38 7.84
CA ASP A 329 -8.04 -13.87 8.83
C ASP A 329 -9.47 -13.90 8.27
N PRO A 330 -10.30 -14.87 8.69
CA PRO A 330 -11.74 -14.83 8.40
C PRO A 330 -12.38 -13.57 8.98
N GLU A 331 -13.37 -13.04 8.28
CA GLU A 331 -14.16 -11.90 8.73
C GLU A 331 -14.89 -12.26 10.04
N PRO A 332 -14.96 -11.36 11.03
CA PRO A 332 -15.59 -11.63 12.33
C PRO A 332 -17.07 -12.03 12.25
N ASN A 333 -17.73 -11.69 11.15
CA ASN A 333 -19.13 -12.00 10.89
C ASN A 333 -19.31 -13.17 9.90
N SER A 334 -18.31 -14.03 9.78
CA SER A 334 -18.37 -15.24 8.96
C SER A 334 -19.59 -16.11 9.33
N PRO A 335 -20.33 -16.66 8.35
CA PRO A 335 -21.47 -17.52 8.62
C PRO A 335 -21.06 -18.80 9.37
N PRO A 336 -21.97 -19.45 10.14
CA PRO A 336 -21.66 -20.73 10.78
C PRO A 336 -21.17 -21.78 9.77
N GLY A 337 -20.01 -22.37 10.05
CA GLY A 337 -19.40 -23.42 9.21
C GLY A 337 -18.64 -22.91 7.98
N VAL A 338 -18.52 -21.60 7.81
CA VAL A 338 -17.81 -20.95 6.69
C VAL A 338 -16.79 -19.98 7.25
N ASP A 339 -15.57 -19.98 6.73
CA ASP A 339 -14.64 -18.86 6.89
C ASP A 339 -14.82 -17.95 5.67
N ALA A 340 -15.34 -16.74 5.87
CA ALA A 340 -15.51 -15.75 4.80
C ALA A 340 -14.35 -14.75 4.84
N PHE A 341 -13.80 -14.41 3.69
CA PHE A 341 -12.63 -13.54 3.60
C PHE A 341 -12.88 -12.37 2.65
N LYS A 342 -12.09 -11.31 2.86
CA LYS A 342 -12.09 -10.11 2.04
C LYS A 342 -10.66 -9.64 1.81
N ASN A 343 -10.30 -9.34 0.56
CA ASN A 343 -9.03 -8.78 0.14
C ASN A 343 -9.31 -7.55 -0.71
N GLY A 344 -8.46 -6.53 -0.66
CA GLY A 344 -8.67 -5.36 -1.49
C GLY A 344 -7.87 -4.13 -1.11
N ILE A 345 -8.12 -3.06 -1.85
CA ILE A 345 -7.42 -1.78 -1.75
C ILE A 345 -8.47 -0.68 -1.84
N SER A 346 -8.55 0.13 -0.79
CA SER A 346 -9.42 1.29 -0.68
C SER A 346 -9.04 2.35 -1.70
N ARG A 347 -10.01 3.18 -2.10
CA ARG A 347 -9.76 4.34 -2.97
C ARG A 347 -8.69 5.25 -2.36
N GLY A 348 -7.64 5.59 -3.11
CA GLY A 348 -6.53 6.43 -2.66
C GLY A 348 -5.44 5.69 -1.87
N TRP A 349 -5.63 4.40 -1.61
CA TRP A 349 -4.64 3.55 -0.97
C TRP A 349 -3.84 2.75 -2.00
N ALA A 350 -2.70 2.25 -1.56
CA ALA A 350 -1.88 1.31 -2.28
C ALA A 350 -1.51 0.14 -1.36
N ASP A 351 -1.24 -0.99 -2.01
CA ASP A 351 -0.60 -2.13 -1.41
C ASP A 351 0.86 -2.19 -1.86
N GLU A 352 1.78 -2.30 -0.91
CA GLU A 352 3.22 -2.29 -1.14
C GLU A 352 3.79 -3.63 -0.68
N TYR A 353 4.43 -4.31 -1.63
CA TYR A 353 5.20 -5.51 -1.39
C TYR A 353 6.67 -5.16 -1.39
N TYR A 354 7.27 -5.20 -0.20
CA TYR A 354 8.66 -4.81 -0.03
C TYR A 354 9.64 -5.89 -0.49
N TRP A 355 10.82 -5.45 -0.94
CA TRP A 355 11.87 -6.27 -1.57
C TRP A 355 12.28 -7.55 -0.82
N GLY A 356 12.23 -7.53 0.50
CA GLY A 356 12.71 -8.62 1.36
C GLY A 356 11.64 -9.67 1.67
N LEU A 357 10.42 -9.55 1.13
CA LEU A 357 9.43 -10.63 1.20
C LEU A 357 9.88 -11.84 0.37
N PRO A 358 9.57 -13.07 0.78
CA PRO A 358 9.75 -14.24 -0.08
C PRO A 358 9.01 -14.07 -1.40
N ASP A 359 9.63 -14.60 -2.46
CA ASP A 359 9.23 -14.50 -3.87
C ASP A 359 9.24 -13.10 -4.48
N GLN A 360 9.53 -12.06 -3.70
CA GLN A 360 9.57 -10.67 -4.20
C GLN A 360 10.88 -10.39 -4.95
N MET A 361 11.11 -11.15 -6.01
CA MET A 361 12.36 -11.18 -6.78
C MET A 361 12.17 -11.61 -8.25
N ILE A 362 13.20 -11.39 -9.05
CA ILE A 362 13.40 -12.01 -10.36
C ILE A 362 14.74 -12.76 -10.33
N GLU A 363 14.75 -14.01 -10.78
CA GLU A 363 15.97 -14.80 -10.96
C GLU A 363 16.75 -14.27 -12.17
N VAL A 364 18.04 -13.94 -12.00
CA VAL A 364 18.85 -13.28 -13.03
C VAL A 364 20.21 -13.95 -13.27
N SER A 365 20.41 -15.18 -12.81
CA SER A 365 21.71 -15.87 -12.95
C SER A 365 22.12 -16.12 -14.41
N ALA A 366 21.16 -16.15 -15.33
CA ALA A 366 21.41 -16.30 -16.77
C ALA A 366 21.67 -14.97 -17.49
N LEU A 367 21.54 -13.82 -16.82
CA LEU A 367 21.71 -12.50 -17.41
C LEU A 367 23.15 -12.00 -17.28
N THR A 368 23.52 -11.03 -18.13
CA THR A 368 24.81 -10.34 -18.09
C THR A 368 24.65 -8.90 -17.61
N ASP A 369 25.77 -8.27 -17.25
CA ASP A 369 25.78 -6.84 -16.94
C ASP A 369 25.16 -6.02 -18.10
N GLY A 370 24.38 -5.00 -17.76
CA GLY A 370 23.66 -4.22 -18.77
C GLY A 370 22.55 -3.35 -18.20
N THR A 371 21.89 -2.62 -19.10
CA THR A 371 20.66 -1.88 -18.80
C THR A 371 19.46 -2.68 -19.25
N TYR A 372 18.46 -2.77 -18.37
CA TYR A 372 17.20 -3.46 -18.58
C TYR A 372 16.05 -2.50 -18.27
N ALA A 373 14.84 -2.85 -18.71
CA ALA A 373 13.62 -2.26 -18.19
C ALA A 373 13.01 -3.23 -17.17
N LEU A 374 12.89 -2.78 -15.92
CA LEU A 374 12.11 -3.47 -14.90
C LEU A 374 10.65 -3.06 -15.05
N VAL A 375 9.80 -4.02 -15.36
CA VAL A 375 8.39 -3.82 -15.66
C VAL A 375 7.55 -4.46 -14.56
N THR A 376 6.52 -3.76 -14.09
CA THR A 376 5.45 -4.33 -13.26
C THR A 376 4.15 -4.10 -14.00
N ARG A 377 3.38 -5.17 -14.19
CA ARG A 377 2.04 -5.14 -14.76
C ARG A 377 1.05 -5.69 -13.74
N ILE A 378 0.10 -4.88 -13.31
CA ILE A 378 -1.03 -5.29 -12.48
C ILE A 378 -2.17 -5.79 -13.37
N ASP A 379 -2.93 -6.76 -12.86
CA ASP A 379 -4.02 -7.45 -13.54
C ASP A 379 -3.73 -7.80 -15.02
N PRO A 380 -2.61 -8.52 -15.30
CA PRO A 380 -2.19 -8.82 -16.67
C PRO A 380 -3.22 -9.64 -17.47
N ALA A 381 -4.12 -10.35 -16.78
CA ALA A 381 -5.16 -11.18 -17.39
C ALA A 381 -6.53 -10.49 -17.48
N ASN A 382 -6.64 -9.22 -17.06
CA ASN A 382 -7.88 -8.43 -17.04
C ASN A 382 -9.03 -9.16 -16.31
N LYS A 383 -8.72 -9.64 -15.10
CA LYS A 383 -9.63 -10.38 -14.25
C LYS A 383 -10.50 -9.45 -13.40
N VAL A 384 -9.97 -8.31 -12.98
CA VAL A 384 -10.66 -7.35 -12.14
C VAL A 384 -11.38 -6.35 -13.03
N ARG A 385 -12.65 -6.05 -12.73
CA ARG A 385 -13.36 -5.02 -13.47
C ARG A 385 -12.92 -3.64 -13.00
N GLU A 386 -12.30 -2.90 -13.90
CA GLU A 386 -11.73 -1.57 -13.63
C GLU A 386 -12.43 -0.45 -14.42
N LEU A 387 -12.13 0.80 -14.07
CA LEU A 387 -12.46 1.97 -14.87
C LEU A 387 -11.62 2.06 -16.15
N SER A 388 -10.36 1.66 -16.07
CA SER A 388 -9.39 1.72 -17.16
C SER A 388 -8.23 0.77 -16.89
N ASP A 389 -7.76 0.06 -17.92
CA ASP A 389 -6.58 -0.83 -17.83
C ASP A 389 -5.30 -0.11 -18.34
N SER A 390 -5.42 1.18 -18.71
CA SER A 390 -4.38 1.94 -19.43
C SER A 390 -3.12 2.26 -18.63
N ASN A 391 -3.21 2.14 -17.31
CA ASN A 391 -2.21 2.52 -16.32
C ASN A 391 -1.78 1.33 -15.46
N ASN A 392 -2.14 0.13 -15.90
CA ASN A 392 -1.80 -1.11 -15.23
C ASN A 392 -0.34 -1.52 -15.44
N CYS A 393 0.46 -0.73 -16.17
CA CYS A 393 1.85 -1.06 -16.43
C CYS A 393 2.78 0.13 -16.24
N VAL A 394 3.87 -0.12 -15.51
CA VAL A 394 4.96 0.82 -15.33
C VAL A 394 6.28 0.13 -15.57
N ARG A 395 7.20 0.85 -16.20
CA ARG A 395 8.58 0.42 -16.40
C ARG A 395 9.55 1.46 -15.88
N LEU A 396 10.64 0.96 -15.29
CA LEU A 396 11.76 1.77 -14.83
C LEU A 396 13.07 1.19 -15.39
N PRO A 397 13.98 2.03 -15.92
CA PRO A 397 15.31 1.55 -16.28
C PRO A 397 16.01 0.97 -15.04
N ILE A 398 16.75 -0.12 -15.21
CA ILE A 398 17.59 -0.71 -14.17
C ILE A 398 18.93 -1.13 -14.76
N THR A 399 20.02 -0.73 -14.10
CA THR A 399 21.37 -1.17 -14.47
C THR A 399 21.81 -2.27 -13.53
N LEU A 400 22.17 -3.42 -14.11
CA LEU A 400 22.73 -4.56 -13.40
C LEU A 400 24.23 -4.64 -13.69
N THR A 401 25.05 -4.76 -12.64
CA THR A 401 26.52 -4.86 -12.78
C THR A 401 27.07 -5.93 -11.84
N GLY A 402 28.22 -6.50 -12.22
CA GLY A 402 28.87 -7.54 -11.44
C GLY A 402 28.04 -8.82 -11.32
N LEU A 403 27.14 -9.14 -12.26
CA LEU A 403 26.28 -10.33 -12.24
C LEU A 403 27.08 -11.64 -12.29
N ALA A 404 28.32 -11.63 -12.78
CA ALA A 404 29.24 -12.77 -12.73
C ALA A 404 30.11 -12.82 -11.46
N SER A 405 30.00 -11.82 -10.57
CA SER A 405 30.82 -11.68 -9.36
C SER A 405 30.08 -12.15 -8.10
N ALA A 406 30.77 -12.14 -6.96
CA ALA A 406 30.16 -12.37 -5.64
C ALA A 406 29.43 -11.13 -5.08
N SER A 407 29.48 -9.97 -5.76
CA SER A 407 28.88 -8.72 -5.28
C SER A 407 28.12 -7.99 -6.39
N PRO A 408 27.06 -8.60 -6.93
CA PRO A 408 26.22 -7.96 -7.94
C PRO A 408 25.54 -6.72 -7.38
N LYS A 409 25.26 -5.75 -8.25
CA LYS A 409 24.59 -4.50 -7.90
C LYS A 409 23.46 -4.19 -8.86
N ALA A 410 22.41 -3.62 -8.31
CA ALA A 410 21.28 -3.07 -9.04
C ALA A 410 21.20 -1.56 -8.80
N THR A 411 20.83 -0.80 -9.83
CA THR A 411 20.57 0.64 -9.70
C THR A 411 19.37 1.00 -10.53
N LEU A 412 18.31 1.47 -9.88
CA LEU A 412 17.11 1.95 -10.55
C LEU A 412 17.36 3.35 -11.15
N GLY A 413 16.82 3.56 -12.35
CA GLY A 413 16.69 4.88 -12.94
C GLY A 413 15.66 5.72 -12.20
N THR A 414 15.63 7.02 -12.48
CA THR A 414 14.76 7.97 -11.78
C THR A 414 13.48 8.31 -12.54
N THR A 415 13.40 7.95 -13.82
CA THR A 415 12.27 8.28 -14.70
C THR A 415 11.54 7.01 -15.10
N SER A 416 10.35 6.82 -14.55
CA SER A 416 9.44 5.76 -15.01
C SER A 416 8.70 6.17 -16.28
N ALA A 417 8.22 5.18 -17.01
CA ALA A 417 7.28 5.36 -18.10
C ALA A 417 6.15 4.33 -17.98
N PRO A 418 4.98 4.60 -18.56
CA PRO A 418 4.04 3.55 -18.87
C PRO A 418 4.66 2.52 -19.82
N CYS A 419 4.09 1.31 -19.80
CA CYS A 419 4.16 0.38 -20.91
C CYS A 419 2.89 0.57 -21.75
#